data_AF-A0A371GJJ1-F1
#
_entry.id   AF-A0A371GJJ1-F1
#
_cell.length_a   1.000
_cell.length_b   1.000
_cell.length_c   1.000
_cell.angle_alpha   90.00
_cell.angle_beta   90.00
_cell.angle_gamma   90.00
#
_symmetry.space_group_name_H-M   'P 1'
#
loop_
_entity.id
_entity.type
_entity.pdbx_description
1 polymer ?
#
loop_
_entity_poly.entity_id
_entity_poly.type
_entity_poly.pdbx_seq_one_letter_code
_entity_poly.pdbx_strand_id
1 'polypeptide(L)'
;FVNGKFCKDSKLVKAEDFFLHVEPGNTANSLNAEVTPGDVFVFPIGLIHFQLNVGYGNAIAIAALSSQNPGTITVAKALFKSTPPISSEVLTKAFQVDKKVIDYLQKQSWYNNN
;
A
#
# COMPACT_ATOMS: atom_id res chain seq x y z
N PHE A 1 6.10 -9.02 17.44
CA PHE A 1 6.64 -8.21 18.54
C PHE A 1 7.44 -7.06 17.95
N VAL A 2 6.95 -5.83 18.03
CA VAL A 2 7.72 -4.63 17.65
C VAL A 2 8.18 -3.96 18.94
N ASN A 3 9.49 -3.75 19.00
CA ASN A 3 10.25 -3.35 20.16
C ASN A 3 10.09 -1.83 20.38
N GLY A 4 9.46 -1.42 21.48
CA GLY A 4 9.75 -0.18 22.19
C GLY A 4 9.34 1.17 21.57
N LYS A 5 8.06 1.56 21.70
CA LYS A 5 7.67 2.83 22.35
C LYS A 5 6.16 2.89 22.62
N PHE A 6 5.84 3.55 23.73
CA PHE A 6 4.56 3.69 24.43
C PHE A 6 3.38 4.09 23.53
N CYS A 7 2.30 3.29 23.53
CA CYS A 7 1.04 3.64 22.90
C CYS A 7 0.48 4.92 23.54
N LYS A 8 0.37 6.02 22.79
CA LYS A 8 -0.39 7.20 23.22
C LYS A 8 -1.88 6.87 23.26
N ASP A 9 -2.62 7.48 24.19
CA ASP A 9 -4.08 7.45 24.16
C ASP A 9 -4.55 8.00 22.82
N SER A 10 -5.45 7.28 22.13
CA SER A 10 -6.04 7.65 20.84
C SER A 10 -6.54 9.10 20.80
N LYS A 11 -7.03 9.62 21.93
CA LYS A 11 -7.51 11.01 22.05
C LYS A 11 -6.40 12.06 22.10
N LEU A 12 -5.17 11.66 22.41
CA LEU A 12 -4.00 12.51 22.59
C LEU A 12 -2.96 12.34 21.48
N VAL A 13 -3.19 11.40 20.55
CA VAL A 13 -2.37 11.23 19.35
C VAL A 13 -2.54 12.46 18.47
N LYS A 14 -1.44 13.11 18.16
CA LYS A 14 -1.39 14.19 17.18
C LYS A 14 -0.77 13.67 15.89
N ALA A 15 -1.06 14.32 14.77
CA ALA A 15 -0.59 13.83 13.49
C ALA A 15 0.95 13.76 13.44
N GLU A 16 1.65 14.64 14.15
CA GLU A 16 3.11 14.67 14.31
C GLU A 16 3.68 13.36 14.89
N ASP A 17 2.89 12.61 15.68
CA ASP A 17 3.31 11.35 16.31
C ASP A 17 3.46 10.20 15.30
N PHE A 18 2.90 10.34 14.08
CA PHE A 18 3.02 9.34 13.01
C PHE A 18 4.25 9.55 12.12
N PHE A 19 4.96 10.67 12.27
CA PHE A 19 6.13 10.98 11.47
C PHE A 19 7.38 10.46 12.18
N LEU A 20 7.76 9.23 11.84
CA LEU A 20 9.13 8.77 12.06
C LEU A 20 10.03 9.52 11.07
N HIS A 21 11.09 10.15 11.57
CA HIS A 21 12.22 10.56 10.74
C HIS A 21 12.88 9.28 10.22
N VAL A 22 12.45 8.83 9.04
CA VAL A 22 13.09 7.76 8.31
C VAL A 22 14.04 8.43 7.33
N GLU A 23 15.33 8.13 7.43
CA GLU A 23 16.28 8.59 6.41
C GLU A 23 15.85 8.02 5.05
N PRO A 24 15.90 8.81 3.96
CA PRO A 24 15.55 8.34 2.64
C PRO A 24 16.38 7.11 2.27
N GLY A 25 15.76 5.93 2.32
CA GLY A 25 16.34 4.71 1.78
C GLY A 25 16.41 4.79 0.26
N ASN A 26 17.31 4.02 -0.36
CA ASN A 26 17.35 3.89 -1.81
C ASN A 26 16.01 3.31 -2.31
N THR A 27 15.21 4.13 -3.00
CA THR A 27 13.93 3.74 -3.62
C THR A 27 14.09 3.33 -5.08
N ALA A 28 15.32 3.11 -5.56
CA ALA A 28 15.56 2.60 -6.90
C ALA A 28 14.84 1.27 -7.10
N ASN A 29 13.72 1.34 -7.80
CA ASN A 29 12.95 0.19 -8.25
C ASN A 29 13.70 -0.46 -9.43
N SER A 30 14.72 -1.27 -9.14
CA SER A 30 15.41 -2.07 -10.16
C SER A 30 14.56 -3.26 -10.66
N LEU A 31 13.36 -3.45 -10.10
CA LEU A 31 12.45 -4.56 -10.39
C LEU A 31 11.43 -4.21 -11.48
N ASN A 32 11.83 -3.47 -12.51
CA ASN A 32 11.12 -3.47 -13.79
C ASN A 32 11.39 -4.82 -14.50
N ALA A 33 11.01 -5.92 -13.86
CA ALA A 33 11.02 -7.23 -14.49
C ALA A 33 9.86 -7.27 -15.48
N GLU A 34 10.16 -7.11 -16.77
CA GLU A 34 9.22 -7.43 -17.83
C GLU A 34 9.06 -8.94 -17.86
N VAL A 35 7.89 -9.41 -17.43
CA VAL A 35 7.59 -10.84 -17.31
C VAL A 35 6.92 -11.29 -18.61
N THR A 36 7.51 -12.29 -19.25
CA THR A 36 6.99 -12.92 -20.47
C THR A 36 6.39 -14.30 -20.15
N PRO A 37 5.59 -14.90 -21.06
CA PRO A 37 5.04 -16.23 -20.83
C PRO A 37 6.13 -17.27 -20.55
N GLY A 38 6.05 -17.91 -19.37
CA GLY A 38 7.02 -18.91 -18.92
C GLY A 38 7.93 -18.43 -17.78
N ASP A 39 7.99 -17.11 -17.54
CA ASP A 39 8.74 -16.55 -16.42
C ASP A 39 8.04 -16.79 -15.09
N VAL A 40 8.85 -17.01 -14.04
CA VAL A 40 8.38 -17.20 -12.66
C VAL A 40 9.01 -16.14 -11.77
N PHE A 41 8.19 -15.50 -10.94
CA PHE A 41 8.62 -14.52 -9.95
C PHE A 41 8.12 -14.90 -8.56
N VAL A 42 8.84 -14.45 -7.54
CA VAL A 42 8.50 -14.69 -6.13
C VAL A 42 8.45 -13.36 -5.41
N PHE A 43 7.37 -13.11 -4.69
CA PHE A 43 7.27 -11.98 -3.77
C PHE A 43 7.51 -12.48 -2.34
N PRO A 44 8.55 -12.00 -1.66
CA PRO A 44 8.71 -12.22 -0.23
C PRO A 44 7.49 -11.73 0.56
N ILE A 45 7.15 -12.44 1.63
CA ILE A 45 5.99 -12.15 2.47
C ILE A 45 6.09 -10.73 3.06
N GLY A 46 5.00 -9.97 2.94
CA GLY A 46 4.90 -8.61 3.50
C GLY A 46 5.47 -7.50 2.63
N LEU A 47 6.07 -7.82 1.47
CA LEU A 47 6.51 -6.80 0.52
C LEU A 47 5.36 -6.33 -0.38
N ILE A 48 5.33 -5.02 -0.60
CA ILE A 48 4.43 -4.39 -1.57
C ILE A 48 4.89 -4.80 -2.97
N HIS A 49 3.98 -5.30 -3.78
CA HIS A 49 4.19 -5.64 -5.18
C HIS A 49 3.00 -5.17 -6.01
N PHE A 50 3.21 -5.03 -7.32
CA PHE A 50 2.17 -4.65 -8.28
C PHE A 50 2.39 -5.40 -9.60
N GLN A 51 1.32 -5.58 -10.37
CA GLN A 51 1.36 -6.10 -11.72
C GLN A 51 0.71 -5.09 -12.65
N LEU A 52 1.35 -4.82 -13.79
CA LEU A 52 0.84 -3.93 -14.83
C LEU A 52 1.03 -4.60 -16.19
N ASN A 53 -0.05 -4.77 -16.94
CA ASN A 53 0.03 -5.23 -18.32
C ASN A 53 0.41 -4.04 -19.23
N VAL A 54 1.63 -4.08 -19.78
CA VAL A 54 2.16 -3.07 -20.71
C VAL A 54 2.14 -3.54 -22.17
N GLY A 55 1.73 -4.79 -22.43
CA GLY A 55 1.73 -5.39 -23.76
C GLY A 55 0.43 -5.16 -24.55
N TYR A 56 0.49 -5.47 -25.85
CA TYR A 56 -0.66 -5.38 -26.75
C TYR A 56 -1.49 -6.67 -26.69
N GLY A 57 -2.30 -6.84 -25.65
CA GLY A 57 -3.22 -7.98 -25.53
C GLY A 57 -3.62 -8.29 -24.09
N ASN A 58 -4.48 -9.29 -23.90
CA ASN A 58 -4.84 -9.77 -22.57
C ASN A 58 -3.70 -10.62 -21.99
N ALA A 59 -3.34 -10.38 -20.73
CA ALA A 59 -2.36 -11.16 -19.98
C ALA A 59 -3.03 -11.91 -18.83
N ILE A 60 -2.55 -13.11 -18.53
CA ILE A 60 -3.01 -13.93 -17.40
C ILE A 60 -1.78 -14.37 -16.61
N ALA A 61 -1.84 -14.21 -15.29
CA ALA A 61 -0.84 -14.72 -14.37
C ALA A 61 -1.49 -15.73 -13.41
N ILE A 62 -0.77 -16.79 -13.08
CA ILE A 62 -1.19 -17.78 -12.09
C ILE A 62 -0.33 -17.60 -10.85
N ALA A 63 -0.97 -17.38 -9.70
CA ALA A 63 -0.29 -17.20 -8.42
C ALA A 63 -0.53 -18.41 -7.51
N ALA A 64 0.53 -18.86 -6.85
CA ALA A 64 0.47 -19.86 -5.79
C ALA A 64 0.92 -19.22 -4.47
N LEU A 65 0.19 -19.51 -3.39
CA LEU A 65 0.44 -18.95 -2.07
C LEU A 65 0.69 -20.08 -1.08
N SER A 66 1.69 -19.94 -0.22
CA SER A 66 2.07 -20.97 0.75
C SER A 66 1.17 -21.03 1.99
N SER A 67 0.03 -20.32 1.98
CA SER A 67 -0.94 -20.28 3.07
C SER A 67 -2.34 -20.45 2.51
N GLN A 68 -3.18 -21.21 3.20
CA GLN A 68 -4.62 -21.33 2.95
C GLN A 68 -5.38 -20.04 3.27
N ASN A 69 -4.80 -19.16 4.09
CA ASN A 69 -5.35 -17.85 4.41
C ASN A 69 -4.23 -16.80 4.27
N PRO A 70 -3.80 -16.50 3.05
CA PRO A 70 -2.68 -15.58 2.83
C PRO A 70 -3.06 -14.14 3.18
N GLY A 71 -4.35 -13.80 3.10
CA GLY A 71 -4.84 -12.44 3.20
C GLY A 71 -4.35 -11.57 2.03
N THR A 72 -5.08 -10.49 1.75
CA THR A 72 -4.65 -9.50 0.77
C THR A 72 -4.93 -8.11 1.32
N ILE A 73 -3.96 -7.21 1.16
CA ILE A 73 -4.10 -5.80 1.53
C ILE A 73 -3.90 -4.98 0.28
N THR A 74 -5.00 -4.52 -0.32
CA THR A 74 -4.95 -3.54 -1.40
C THR A 74 -4.59 -2.19 -0.80
N VAL A 75 -3.36 -1.72 -1.04
CA VAL A 75 -2.79 -0.51 -0.39
C VAL A 75 -3.73 0.69 -0.50
N ALA A 76 -4.23 1.00 -1.71
CA ALA A 76 -5.10 2.15 -1.90
C ALA A 76 -6.44 2.03 -1.16
N LYS A 77 -7.03 0.83 -1.12
CA LYS A 77 -8.24 0.56 -0.35
C LYS A 77 -7.99 0.71 1.15
N ALA A 78 -6.86 0.18 1.66
CA ALA A 78 -6.49 0.28 3.07
C ALA A 78 -6.23 1.73 3.51
N LEU A 79 -5.73 2.59 2.62
CA LEU A 79 -5.46 3.99 2.92
C LEU A 79 -6.69 4.89 2.76
N PHE A 80 -7.46 4.72 1.69
CA PHE A 80 -8.49 5.68 1.27
C PHE A 80 -9.93 5.17 1.45
N LYS A 81 -10.14 3.88 1.69
CA LYS A 81 -11.47 3.24 1.90
C LYS A 81 -11.49 2.31 3.11
N SER A 82 -10.68 2.60 4.14
CA SER A 82 -10.73 1.86 5.39
C SER A 82 -12.05 2.10 6.13
N THR A 83 -12.42 1.16 6.99
CA THR A 83 -13.56 1.30 7.91
C THR A 83 -13.07 1.07 9.34
N PRO A 84 -13.06 2.09 10.22
CA PRO A 84 -13.41 3.50 9.95
C PRO A 84 -12.39 4.20 9.03
N PRO A 85 -12.77 5.31 8.36
CA PRO A 85 -11.85 6.06 7.51
C PRO A 85 -10.67 6.65 8.30
N ILE A 86 -9.46 6.61 7.71
CA ILE A 86 -8.31 7.36 8.23
C ILE A 86 -8.60 8.86 8.13
N SER A 87 -8.25 9.62 9.17
CA SER A 87 -8.44 11.07 9.21
C SER A 87 -7.75 11.75 8.02
N SER A 88 -8.49 12.63 7.34
CA SER A 88 -7.95 13.44 6.25
C SER A 88 -6.71 14.24 6.67
N GLU A 89 -6.64 14.73 7.92
CA GLU A 89 -5.47 15.46 8.43
C GLU A 89 -4.21 14.58 8.44
N VAL A 90 -4.33 13.33 8.89
CA VAL A 90 -3.21 12.37 8.93
C VAL A 90 -2.72 12.10 7.51
N LEU A 91 -3.64 11.82 6.58
CA LEU A 91 -3.30 11.55 5.18
C LEU A 91 -2.69 12.77 4.50
N THR A 92 -3.21 13.98 4.73
CA THR A 92 -2.64 15.21 4.15
C THR A 92 -1.20 15.44 4.61
N LYS A 93 -0.91 15.24 5.89
CA LYS A 93 0.45 15.40 6.39
C LYS A 93 1.35 14.26 5.89
N ALA A 94 0.84 13.02 5.85
CA ALA A 94 1.61 11.84 5.44
C ALA A 94 2.03 11.90 3.97
N PHE A 95 1.11 12.31 3.09
CA PHE A 95 1.36 12.44 1.66
C PHE A 95 1.86 13.81 1.25
N GLN A 96 1.88 14.79 2.16
CA GLN A 96 2.24 16.19 1.89
C GLN A 96 1.43 16.80 0.73
N VAL A 97 0.12 16.51 0.69
CA VAL A 97 -0.81 17.02 -0.32
C VAL A 97 -1.98 17.75 0.32
N ASP A 98 -2.65 18.57 -0.48
CA ASP A 98 -3.85 19.28 -0.06
C ASP A 98 -4.99 18.34 0.33
N LYS A 99 -5.79 18.79 1.29
CA LYS A 99 -6.99 18.08 1.74
C LYS A 99 -7.95 17.74 0.60
N LYS A 100 -8.06 18.60 -0.40
CA LYS A 100 -8.90 18.36 -1.59
C LYS A 100 -8.49 17.10 -2.35
N VAL A 101 -7.19 16.80 -2.43
CA VAL A 101 -6.67 15.60 -3.09
C VAL A 101 -7.04 14.37 -2.26
N ILE A 102 -6.86 14.42 -0.94
CA ILE A 102 -7.24 13.32 -0.04
C ILE A 102 -8.75 13.06 -0.09
N ASP A 103 -9.58 14.11 -0.01
CA ASP A 103 -11.04 14.00 -0.08
C ASP A 103 -11.48 13.40 -1.42
N TYR A 104 -10.78 13.72 -2.51
CA TYR A 104 -10.99 13.11 -3.83
C TYR A 104 -10.62 11.62 -3.81
N LEU A 105 -9.44 11.26 -3.32
CA LEU A 105 -8.96 9.87 -3.26
C LEU A 105 -9.86 9.01 -2.36
N GLN A 106 -10.38 9.53 -1.26
CA GLN A 106 -11.31 8.80 -0.38
C GLN A 106 -12.70 8.57 -1.01
N LYS A 107 -13.10 9.41 -1.98
CA LYS A 107 -14.32 9.21 -2.76
C LYS A 107 -14.16 8.19 -3.89
N GLN A 108 -12.94 8.03 -4.41
CA GLN A 108 -12.67 7.07 -5.48
C GLN A 108 -13.06 5.64 -5.09
N SER A 109 -13.52 4.89 -6.08
CA SER A 109 -13.89 3.49 -5.93
C SER A 109 -12.64 2.62 -6.07
N TRP A 110 -12.03 2.26 -4.95
CA TRP A 110 -10.89 1.33 -4.88
C TRP A 110 -11.38 -0.12 -4.82
N TYR A 111 -11.98 -0.60 -5.91
CA TYR A 111 -12.32 -2.01 -6.06
C TYR A 111 -11.10 -2.83 -6.47
N ASN A 112 -11.06 -4.08 -5.99
CA ASN A 112 -10.18 -5.08 -6.57
C ASN A 112 -10.84 -5.46 -7.90
N ASN A 113 -10.15 -5.23 -9.02
CA ASN A 113 -10.52 -5.87 -10.28
C ASN A 113 -10.22 -7.36 -10.07
N ASN A 114 -11.28 -8.12 -9.85
CA ASN A 114 -11.26 -9.56 -9.66
C ASN A 114 -10.76 -10.25 -10.94
#